data_AF-A0A673U6T1-F1
#
_entry.id   AF-A0A673U6T1-F1
#
_cell.length_a   1.000
_cell.length_b   1.000
_cell.length_c   1.000
_cell.angle_alpha   90.00
_cell.angle_beta   90.00
_cell.angle_gamma   90.00
#
_symmetry.space_group_name_H-M   'P 1'
#
loop_
_entity.id
_entity.type
_entity.pdbx_description
1 polymer ?
#
loop_
_entity_poly.entity_id
_entity_poly.type
_entity_poly.pdbx_seq_one_letter_code
_entity_poly.pdbx_strand_id
1 'polypeptide(L)'
;MAQGSLRQESEKGARELRAEGCWGRKMASTSAYFSLPAAAAAADGGFSVEWPQASLLLGNCCDPSLELFPRPRLTDSSSWTVSGKSVALTCETQLPPQRSHVKLWFHFFRDNHMLHWGLENFLKISTITTRGRDASNYWCKACKWSSDVCKQSPKFQLPVLIPVSRPVLTLSPRGHRVLEGHTVTLSCKVERGSFPIWYQFLREEVVIHKMEATQATKPLMSLKAEHSGNYYCTADNGLGAQRSIPVYLTVTVPVSRPVLTLSPREASVPEGHTVTLSCKAERASPPIMYKFYHEDVSLGERSARSTGVSLRVTVTAKESGNYFCTADNGFGPQRSETKSLSVKASRPVLTIRKPRAQAVEGDVVELHCKAPRGSPPILYRFYHKDNAVGSSWVYDGGGAFFNLPLTAEHSGEYACEADNGLGTRRSETVSLSVKGELNLPTTAQPG
;
A
#
# COMPACT_ATOMS: atom_id res chain seq x y z
N MET A 1 -62.74 3.30 53.43
CA MET A 1 -63.77 3.12 52.39
C MET A 1 -63.11 2.53 51.17
N ALA A 2 -63.34 1.26 50.87
CA ALA A 2 -62.99 0.67 49.58
C ALA A 2 -64.26 0.66 48.72
N GLN A 3 -64.22 1.32 47.56
CA GLN A 3 -65.29 1.24 46.56
C GLN A 3 -65.02 0.03 45.66
N GLY A 4 -65.91 -0.95 45.67
CA GLY A 4 -65.93 -2.05 44.70
C GLY A 4 -67.12 -1.89 43.76
N SER A 5 -66.93 -2.11 42.46
CA SER A 5 -68.03 -2.13 41.49
C SER A 5 -68.54 -3.56 41.28
N LEU A 6 -69.86 -3.69 41.19
CA LEU A 6 -70.56 -4.94 40.89
C LEU A 6 -70.53 -5.18 39.37
N ARG A 7 -70.10 -6.38 38.96
CA ARG A 7 -70.43 -6.92 37.64
C ARG A 7 -71.36 -8.12 37.80
N GLN A 8 -72.43 -8.09 37.03
CA GLN A 8 -73.53 -9.05 37.02
C GLN A 8 -73.28 -10.05 35.89
N GLU A 9 -73.12 -11.34 36.20
CA GLU A 9 -73.30 -12.42 35.23
C GLU A 9 -74.41 -13.34 35.74
N SER A 10 -75.47 -13.45 34.95
CA SER A 10 -76.61 -14.34 35.25
C SER A 10 -76.41 -15.66 34.53
N GLU A 11 -76.58 -16.77 35.25
CA GLU A 11 -77.59 -17.79 34.92
C GLU A 11 -77.70 -18.80 36.08
N LYS A 12 -78.93 -19.01 36.56
CA LYS A 12 -79.38 -19.97 37.59
C LYS A 12 -79.10 -19.60 39.06
N GLY A 13 -80.01 -18.79 39.62
CA GLY A 13 -80.74 -19.16 40.85
C GLY A 13 -80.03 -19.18 42.21
N ALA A 14 -78.78 -18.75 42.33
CA ALA A 14 -78.14 -18.44 43.60
C ALA A 14 -77.34 -17.13 43.47
N ARG A 15 -77.58 -16.14 44.35
CA ARG A 15 -76.81 -14.89 44.36
C ARG A 15 -75.51 -15.13 45.13
N GLU A 16 -74.39 -15.17 44.42
CA GLU A 16 -73.05 -15.27 45.00
C GLU A 16 -72.43 -13.85 45.07
N LEU A 17 -72.06 -13.40 46.28
CA LEU A 17 -71.36 -12.14 46.49
C LEU A 17 -69.85 -12.43 46.55
N ARG A 18 -69.11 -12.03 45.52
CA ARG A 18 -67.64 -12.14 45.48
C ARG A 18 -67.01 -10.78 45.79
N ALA A 19 -66.30 -10.68 46.90
CA ALA A 19 -65.45 -9.53 47.19
C ALA A 19 -63.98 -9.94 47.02
N GLU A 20 -63.28 -9.36 46.04
CA GLU A 20 -61.84 -9.57 45.86
C GLU A 20 -61.04 -8.50 46.62
N GLY A 21 -60.16 -8.96 47.51
CA GLY A 21 -59.18 -8.13 48.20
C GLY A 21 -57.77 -8.62 47.93
N CYS A 22 -56.86 -7.71 47.56
CA CYS A 22 -55.45 -8.02 47.35
C CYS A 22 -54.75 -8.32 48.69
N TRP A 23 -54.28 -9.55 48.86
CA TRP A 23 -53.24 -9.91 49.83
C TRP A 23 -51.95 -10.29 49.09
N GLY A 24 -50.81 -9.86 49.62
CA GLY A 24 -49.51 -9.89 48.94
C GLY A 24 -49.14 -11.24 48.30
N ARG A 25 -48.84 -11.19 47.01
CA ARG A 25 -48.16 -12.22 46.18
C ARG A 25 -48.30 -13.68 46.64
N LYS A 26 -49.53 -14.19 46.69
CA LYS A 26 -49.88 -15.58 46.35
C LYS A 26 -51.39 -15.57 46.07
N MET A 27 -51.83 -16.06 44.92
CA MET A 27 -53.26 -16.34 44.72
C MET A 27 -53.67 -17.38 45.78
N ALA A 28 -54.46 -16.96 46.75
CA ALA A 28 -55.25 -17.84 47.59
C ALA A 28 -56.65 -17.22 47.64
N SER A 29 -57.57 -17.74 46.83
CA SER A 29 -58.98 -17.38 46.93
C SER A 29 -59.57 -18.14 48.13
N THR A 30 -59.88 -17.45 49.20
CA THR A 30 -60.78 -17.99 50.23
C THR A 30 -62.14 -17.33 50.06
N SER A 31 -63.09 -18.08 49.49
CA SER A 31 -64.50 -17.72 49.40
C SER A 31 -65.18 -17.96 50.74
N ALA A 32 -65.96 -17.00 51.25
CA ALA A 32 -66.88 -17.23 52.36
C ALA A 32 -68.31 -17.34 51.80
N TYR A 33 -69.00 -18.43 52.10
CA TYR A 33 -70.37 -18.70 51.62
C TYR A 33 -71.40 -18.30 52.68
N PHE A 34 -72.42 -17.53 52.30
CA PHE A 34 -73.62 -17.31 53.10
C PHE A 34 -74.85 -17.79 52.33
N SER A 35 -75.65 -18.66 52.93
CA SER A 35 -76.93 -19.13 52.39
C SER A 35 -78.09 -18.38 53.06
N LEU A 36 -78.87 -17.63 52.28
CA LEU A 36 -80.13 -16.99 52.73
C LEU A 36 -81.32 -17.93 52.46
N PRO A 37 -82.27 -18.11 53.40
CA PRO A 37 -83.50 -18.84 53.13
C PRO A 37 -84.47 -18.03 52.27
N ALA A 38 -85.24 -18.73 51.43
CA ALA A 38 -85.93 -18.22 50.24
C ALA A 38 -87.21 -17.37 50.46
N ALA A 39 -87.33 -16.62 51.56
CA ALA A 39 -88.54 -15.82 51.83
C ALA A 39 -88.20 -14.42 52.35
N ALA A 40 -87.63 -13.57 51.50
CA ALA A 40 -87.67 -12.11 51.61
C ALA A 40 -87.17 -11.47 50.30
N ALA A 41 -87.91 -11.68 49.21
CA ALA A 41 -87.68 -10.99 47.93
C ALA A 41 -88.71 -9.87 47.76
N ALA A 42 -88.56 -8.77 48.51
CA ALA A 42 -89.21 -7.48 48.24
C ALA A 42 -88.80 -6.43 49.29
N ALA A 43 -87.61 -5.83 49.14
CA ALA A 43 -87.31 -4.51 49.67
C ALA A 43 -86.03 -4.01 48.99
N ASP A 44 -86.15 -2.93 48.23
CA ASP A 44 -85.04 -2.20 47.62
C ASP A 44 -84.35 -1.38 48.72
N GLY A 45 -83.49 -2.05 49.48
CA GLY A 45 -82.78 -1.48 50.63
C GLY A 45 -81.36 -2.03 50.68
N GLY A 46 -80.37 -1.13 50.68
CA GLY A 46 -78.98 -1.51 50.83
C GLY A 46 -78.74 -2.24 52.16
N PHE A 47 -78.07 -3.39 52.10
CA PHE A 47 -77.63 -4.10 53.30
C PHE A 47 -76.28 -3.53 53.75
N SER A 48 -76.21 -3.04 54.98
CA SER A 48 -74.95 -2.73 55.67
C SER A 48 -74.56 -3.91 56.53
N VAL A 49 -73.43 -4.55 56.23
CA VAL A 49 -72.81 -5.52 57.13
C VAL A 49 -71.92 -4.74 58.09
N GLU A 50 -72.37 -4.57 59.33
CA GLU A 50 -71.49 -4.11 60.41
C GLU A 50 -70.62 -5.27 60.87
N TRP A 51 -69.31 -5.10 60.75
CA TRP A 51 -68.36 -5.94 61.46
C TRP A 51 -68.44 -5.57 62.94
N PRO A 52 -68.58 -6.52 63.89
CA PRO A 52 -68.44 -6.19 65.29
C PRO A 52 -67.07 -5.53 65.48
N GLN A 53 -67.03 -4.46 66.27
CA GLN A 53 -65.79 -3.80 66.68
C GLN A 53 -64.86 -4.80 67.36
N ALA A 54 -64.09 -5.53 66.57
CA ALA A 54 -62.80 -6.05 66.95
C ALA A 54 -61.82 -4.87 66.84
N SER A 55 -61.96 -3.94 67.79
CA SER A 55 -60.85 -3.07 68.14
C SER A 55 -59.67 -3.95 68.52
N LEU A 56 -58.54 -3.67 67.86
CA LEU A 56 -57.20 -4.19 68.12
C LEU A 56 -56.93 -5.59 67.54
N LEU A 57 -56.31 -5.60 66.35
CA LEU A 57 -55.34 -6.59 65.82
C LEU A 57 -55.42 -6.76 64.28
N LEU A 58 -56.06 -5.85 63.55
CA LEU A 58 -55.90 -5.71 62.09
C LEU A 58 -55.35 -4.33 61.70
N GLY A 59 -54.57 -3.73 62.60
CA GLY A 59 -53.73 -2.59 62.28
C GLY A 59 -52.50 -3.06 61.50
N ASN A 60 -52.37 -2.54 60.27
CA ASN A 60 -51.10 -2.37 59.57
C ASN A 60 -50.46 -3.61 58.94
N CYS A 61 -51.18 -4.32 58.06
CA CYS A 61 -50.48 -5.21 57.11
C CYS A 61 -49.77 -4.44 55.98
N CYS A 62 -50.10 -3.16 55.76
CA CYS A 62 -49.55 -2.34 54.67
C CYS A 62 -49.17 -0.92 55.15
N ASP A 63 -48.64 -0.78 56.36
CA ASP A 63 -48.04 0.49 56.76
C ASP A 63 -46.55 0.49 56.36
N PRO A 64 -46.10 1.34 55.40
CA PRO A 64 -44.69 1.46 55.04
C PRO A 64 -43.81 1.83 56.24
N SER A 65 -44.39 2.41 57.31
CA SER A 65 -43.69 2.75 58.54
C SER A 65 -43.24 1.52 59.36
N LEU A 66 -43.84 0.35 59.11
CA LEU A 66 -43.46 -0.94 59.70
C LEU A 66 -42.42 -1.71 58.88
N GLU A 67 -42.09 -1.27 57.65
CA GLU A 67 -41.05 -1.91 56.84
C GLU A 67 -39.65 -1.67 57.43
N LEU A 68 -38.92 -2.75 57.72
CA LEU A 68 -37.58 -2.66 58.35
C LEU A 68 -36.56 -1.94 57.45
N PHE A 69 -36.56 -2.28 56.16
CA PHE A 69 -35.80 -1.63 55.09
C PHE A 69 -36.38 -2.04 53.73
N PRO A 70 -36.28 -1.18 52.70
CA PRO A 70 -36.74 -1.48 51.33
C PRO A 70 -35.87 -2.55 50.67
N ARG A 71 -36.25 -3.02 49.48
CA ARG A 71 -35.40 -3.97 48.72
C ARG A 71 -34.08 -3.28 48.34
N PRO A 72 -32.93 -3.94 48.53
CA PRO A 72 -31.65 -3.36 48.16
C PRO A 72 -31.53 -3.20 46.64
N ARG A 73 -30.74 -2.22 46.21
CA ARG A 73 -30.35 -2.01 44.81
C ARG A 73 -28.85 -2.25 44.69
N LEU A 74 -28.46 -3.07 43.71
CA LEU A 74 -27.06 -3.24 43.39
C LEU A 74 -26.63 -2.15 42.41
N THR A 75 -25.60 -1.40 42.77
CA THR A 75 -24.96 -0.38 41.94
C THR A 75 -23.49 -0.72 41.75
N ASP A 76 -22.90 -0.26 40.65
CA ASP A 76 -21.46 -0.36 40.43
C ASP A 76 -20.79 1.01 40.51
N SER A 77 -19.49 1.01 40.81
CA SER A 77 -18.70 2.23 41.03
C SER A 77 -18.45 3.08 39.78
N SER A 78 -18.85 2.62 38.59
CA SER A 78 -18.58 3.29 37.31
C SER A 78 -19.76 3.12 36.35
N SER A 79 -19.90 4.02 35.37
CA SER A 79 -20.90 3.88 34.31
C SER A 79 -20.53 2.81 33.27
N TRP A 80 -19.27 2.38 33.19
CA TRP A 80 -18.80 1.33 32.29
C TRP A 80 -17.65 0.53 32.91
N THR A 81 -17.77 -0.78 32.88
CA THR A 81 -16.74 -1.68 33.41
C THR A 81 -15.79 -2.13 32.29
N VAL A 82 -14.47 -1.98 32.48
CA VAL A 82 -13.46 -2.40 31.49
C VAL A 82 -12.87 -3.76 31.87
N SER A 83 -12.82 -4.69 30.92
CA SER A 83 -12.19 -6.01 31.12
C SER A 83 -10.75 -5.87 31.64
N GLY A 84 -10.42 -6.61 32.69
CA GLY A 84 -9.10 -6.59 33.34
C GLY A 84 -8.92 -5.52 34.42
N LYS A 85 -9.92 -4.64 34.65
CA LYS A 85 -9.91 -3.65 35.73
C LYS A 85 -10.73 -4.12 36.93
N SER A 86 -10.52 -3.47 38.07
CA SER A 86 -11.31 -3.69 39.29
C SER A 86 -12.62 -2.90 39.26
N VAL A 87 -13.68 -3.47 39.80
CA VAL A 87 -14.99 -2.81 39.98
C VAL A 87 -15.47 -3.03 41.41
N ALA A 88 -16.11 -2.02 42.02
CA ALA A 88 -16.79 -2.20 43.28
C ALA A 88 -18.30 -2.26 43.04
N LEU A 89 -18.95 -3.28 43.59
CA LEU A 89 -20.40 -3.42 43.59
C LEU A 89 -20.91 -3.03 44.97
N THR A 90 -21.87 -2.12 45.05
CA THR A 90 -22.45 -1.62 46.30
C THR A 90 -23.89 -2.07 46.40
N CYS A 91 -24.24 -2.68 47.53
CA CYS A 91 -25.61 -3.07 47.88
C CYS A 91 -26.26 -1.93 48.67
N GLU A 92 -26.96 -1.04 47.96
CA GLU A 92 -27.60 0.13 48.55
C GLU A 92 -28.96 -0.23 49.14
N THR A 93 -29.16 0.08 50.42
CA THR A 93 -30.46 0.00 51.09
C THR A 93 -30.54 1.08 52.16
N GLN A 94 -31.71 1.70 52.31
CA GLN A 94 -31.91 2.80 53.25
C GLN A 94 -32.64 2.30 54.50
N LEU A 95 -32.03 2.47 55.67
CA LEU A 95 -32.71 2.24 56.93
C LEU A 95 -33.55 3.47 57.30
N PRO A 96 -34.79 3.30 57.77
CA PRO A 96 -35.56 4.41 58.33
C PRO A 96 -34.75 5.12 59.44
N PRO A 97 -34.85 6.46 59.60
CA PRO A 97 -34.08 7.20 60.60
C PRO A 97 -34.24 6.63 62.03
N GLN A 98 -35.43 6.14 62.36
CA GLN A 98 -35.75 5.52 63.65
C GLN A 98 -35.03 4.17 63.87
N ARG A 99 -34.47 3.57 62.82
CA ARG A 99 -33.85 2.23 62.81
C ARG A 99 -32.41 2.26 62.30
N SER A 100 -31.77 3.43 62.33
CA SER A 100 -30.37 3.62 61.92
C SER A 100 -29.36 2.76 62.72
N HIS A 101 -29.72 2.36 63.94
CA HIS A 101 -28.92 1.46 64.79
C HIS A 101 -28.93 -0.02 64.33
N VAL A 102 -29.81 -0.40 63.39
CA VAL A 102 -29.92 -1.79 62.92
C VAL A 102 -28.70 -2.13 62.07
N LYS A 103 -27.94 -3.16 62.49
CA LYS A 103 -26.84 -3.70 61.71
C LYS A 103 -27.38 -4.64 60.63
N LEU A 104 -27.02 -4.35 59.39
CA LEU A 104 -27.30 -5.18 58.23
C LEU A 104 -26.08 -6.00 57.85
N TRP A 105 -26.37 -7.19 57.34
CA TRP A 105 -25.41 -8.16 56.85
C TRP A 105 -25.66 -8.39 55.36
N PHE A 106 -24.62 -8.23 54.56
CA PHE A 106 -24.70 -8.26 53.11
C PHE A 106 -24.07 -9.52 52.56
N HIS A 107 -24.70 -10.10 51.56
CA HIS A 107 -24.20 -11.25 50.81
C HIS A 107 -24.23 -10.90 49.32
N PHE A 108 -23.12 -11.15 48.63
CA PHE A 108 -22.99 -10.89 47.20
C PHE A 108 -22.91 -12.20 46.43
N PHE A 109 -23.61 -12.26 45.31
CA PHE A 109 -23.70 -13.46 44.47
C PHE A 109 -23.36 -13.13 43.02
N ARG A 110 -22.74 -14.11 42.35
CA ARG A 110 -22.62 -14.18 40.88
C ARG A 110 -23.36 -15.43 40.42
N ASP A 111 -24.42 -15.22 39.66
CA ASP A 111 -25.38 -16.25 39.29
C ASP A 111 -25.91 -16.95 40.56
N ASN A 112 -25.50 -18.19 40.83
CA ASN A 112 -25.87 -18.93 42.05
C ASN A 112 -24.71 -19.11 43.04
N HIS A 113 -23.54 -18.53 42.78
CA HIS A 113 -22.35 -18.67 43.62
C HIS A 113 -22.17 -17.46 44.52
N MET A 114 -22.02 -17.69 45.82
CA MET A 114 -21.72 -16.62 46.79
C MET A 114 -20.27 -16.19 46.62
N LEU A 115 -20.05 -14.89 46.40
CA LEU A 115 -18.74 -14.29 46.25
C LEU A 115 -18.16 -13.82 47.59
N HIS A 116 -19.00 -13.19 48.40
CA HIS A 116 -18.59 -12.54 49.64
C HIS A 116 -19.78 -12.34 50.58
N TRP A 117 -19.53 -12.26 51.88
CA TRP A 117 -20.50 -11.91 52.89
C TRP A 117 -19.85 -11.13 54.03
N GLY A 118 -20.56 -10.18 54.64
CA GLY A 118 -20.03 -9.37 55.74
C GLY A 118 -20.89 -8.18 56.13
N LEU A 119 -20.34 -7.32 56.97
CA LEU A 119 -20.94 -6.04 57.36
C LEU A 119 -20.76 -4.95 56.28
N GLU A 120 -19.77 -5.11 55.41
CA GLU A 120 -19.52 -4.17 54.33
C GLU A 120 -20.62 -4.27 53.27
N ASN A 121 -21.21 -3.12 52.94
CA ASN A 121 -22.23 -3.02 51.90
C ASN A 121 -21.62 -2.94 50.50
N PHE A 122 -20.31 -3.15 50.33
CA PHE A 122 -19.64 -3.17 49.03
C PHE A 122 -18.77 -4.42 48.87
N LEU A 123 -18.58 -4.82 47.61
CA LEU A 123 -17.69 -5.90 47.21
C LEU A 123 -16.73 -5.38 46.13
N LYS A 124 -15.43 -5.39 46.42
CA LYS A 124 -14.39 -5.06 45.44
C LYS A 124 -13.96 -6.31 44.66
N ILE A 125 -14.31 -6.37 43.39
CA ILE A 125 -13.84 -7.40 42.46
C ILE A 125 -12.53 -6.91 41.86
N SER A 126 -11.43 -7.64 42.10
CA SER A 126 -10.08 -7.24 41.70
C SER A 126 -9.86 -7.24 40.18
N THR A 127 -10.46 -8.18 39.46
CA THR A 127 -10.32 -8.28 38.00
C THR A 127 -11.59 -8.86 37.38
N ILE A 128 -12.28 -8.05 36.57
CA ILE A 128 -13.42 -8.51 35.77
C ILE A 128 -12.94 -9.16 34.46
N THR A 129 -13.50 -10.32 34.10
CA THR A 129 -13.13 -11.03 32.87
C THR A 129 -14.37 -11.44 32.09
N THR A 130 -14.22 -11.54 30.77
CA THR A 130 -15.29 -11.96 29.84
C THR A 130 -15.27 -13.46 29.53
N ARG A 131 -14.43 -14.26 30.20
CA ARG A 131 -14.48 -15.73 30.09
C ARG A 131 -15.68 -16.26 30.87
N GLY A 132 -16.83 -16.24 30.21
CA GLY A 132 -18.09 -16.80 30.66
C GLY A 132 -19.10 -16.63 29.54
N ARG A 133 -19.64 -17.74 29.04
CA ARG A 133 -20.69 -17.74 28.02
C ARG A 133 -21.93 -17.17 28.71
N ASP A 134 -22.36 -16.00 28.26
CA ASP A 134 -23.53 -15.22 28.70
C ASP A 134 -23.34 -14.39 29.98
N ALA A 135 -23.82 -13.15 29.91
CA ALA A 135 -23.68 -12.10 30.90
C ALA A 135 -24.05 -12.57 32.32
N SER A 136 -23.03 -12.84 33.14
CA SER A 136 -23.20 -13.24 34.55
C SER A 136 -24.04 -12.22 35.30
N ASN A 137 -25.01 -12.73 36.07
CA ASN A 137 -25.94 -11.92 36.84
C ASN A 137 -25.42 -11.71 38.26
N TYR A 138 -25.10 -10.47 38.60
CA TYR A 138 -24.74 -10.08 39.95
C TYR A 138 -25.99 -9.67 40.74
N TRP A 139 -26.07 -10.05 42.01
CA TRP A 139 -27.13 -9.61 42.91
C TRP A 139 -26.65 -9.66 44.36
N CYS A 140 -27.30 -8.89 45.24
CA CYS A 140 -26.99 -8.88 46.66
C CYS A 140 -28.22 -9.19 47.52
N LYS A 141 -27.96 -9.68 48.74
CA LYS A 141 -28.96 -9.97 49.77
C LYS A 141 -28.57 -9.25 51.05
N ALA A 142 -29.44 -8.35 51.52
CA ALA A 142 -29.31 -7.66 52.80
C ALA A 142 -30.18 -8.35 53.85
N CYS A 143 -29.59 -8.72 54.98
CA CYS A 143 -30.24 -9.40 56.10
C CYS A 143 -30.01 -8.62 57.39
N LYS A 144 -30.96 -8.62 58.33
CA LYS A 144 -30.71 -8.08 59.67
C LYS A 144 -29.89 -9.09 60.50
N TRP A 145 -28.90 -8.59 61.25
CA TRP A 145 -27.90 -9.37 62.02
C TRP A 145 -28.42 -10.33 63.12
N SER A 146 -29.73 -10.47 63.30
CA SER A 146 -30.31 -11.30 64.38
C SER A 146 -31.74 -11.75 64.09
N SER A 147 -32.13 -11.77 62.81
CA SER A 147 -33.48 -12.18 62.39
C SER A 147 -33.45 -12.73 60.97
N ASP A 148 -34.42 -13.55 60.62
CA ASP A 148 -34.55 -14.12 59.26
C ASP A 148 -35.05 -13.13 58.20
N VAL A 149 -35.17 -11.84 58.54
CA VAL A 149 -35.59 -10.80 57.59
C VAL A 149 -34.46 -10.48 56.62
N CYS A 150 -34.61 -10.96 55.39
CA CYS A 150 -33.69 -10.69 54.30
C CYS A 150 -34.43 -10.23 53.04
N LYS A 151 -33.83 -9.30 52.30
CA LYS A 151 -34.33 -8.85 50.99
C LYS A 151 -33.22 -8.94 49.94
N GLN A 152 -33.60 -9.31 48.72
CA GLN A 152 -32.68 -9.50 47.59
C GLN A 152 -32.84 -8.37 46.58
N SER A 153 -31.73 -7.98 45.94
CA SER A 153 -31.74 -7.05 44.82
C SER A 153 -32.22 -7.75 43.54
N PRO A 154 -32.71 -6.99 42.54
CA PRO A 154 -32.78 -7.49 41.18
C PRO A 154 -31.41 -7.99 40.69
N LYS A 155 -31.44 -8.93 39.74
CA LYS A 155 -30.25 -9.38 39.03
C LYS A 155 -29.75 -8.28 38.11
N PHE A 156 -28.45 -8.06 38.10
CA PHE A 156 -27.76 -7.00 37.36
C PHE A 156 -26.67 -7.60 36.49
N GLN A 157 -26.76 -7.38 35.18
CA GLN A 157 -25.71 -7.77 34.24
C GLN A 157 -24.74 -6.62 34.07
N LEU A 158 -23.47 -6.88 34.39
CA LEU A 158 -22.44 -5.86 34.31
C LEU A 158 -22.05 -5.62 32.84
N PRO A 159 -22.21 -4.39 32.29
CA PRO A 159 -21.77 -4.09 30.94
C PRO A 159 -20.23 -4.03 30.91
N VAL A 160 -19.60 -5.08 30.39
CA VAL A 160 -18.14 -5.18 30.29
C VAL A 160 -17.69 -4.78 28.89
N LEU A 161 -16.96 -3.67 28.80
CA LEU A 161 -16.30 -3.24 27.59
C LEU A 161 -14.92 -3.89 27.45
N ILE A 162 -14.61 -4.34 26.24
CA ILE A 162 -13.37 -5.02 25.89
C ILE A 162 -12.48 -4.02 25.15
N PRO A 163 -11.27 -3.70 25.64
CA PRO A 163 -10.29 -2.91 24.89
C PRO A 163 -9.95 -3.59 23.57
N VAL A 164 -9.64 -2.79 22.55
CA VAL A 164 -9.24 -3.33 21.25
C VAL A 164 -7.94 -4.13 21.35
N SER A 165 -7.87 -5.27 20.67
CA SER A 165 -6.62 -5.99 20.45
C SER A 165 -5.76 -5.26 19.41
N ARG A 166 -4.51 -5.70 19.26
CA ARG A 166 -3.66 -5.21 18.19
C ARG A 166 -4.33 -5.43 16.82
N PRO A 167 -4.50 -4.41 15.97
CA PRO A 167 -5.09 -4.58 14.67
C PRO A 167 -4.10 -5.20 13.67
N VAL A 168 -4.63 -5.87 12.66
CA VAL A 168 -3.89 -6.42 11.52
C VAL A 168 -4.30 -5.66 10.26
N LEU A 169 -3.32 -5.02 9.62
CA LEU A 169 -3.49 -4.39 8.33
C LEU A 169 -3.21 -5.40 7.21
N THR A 170 -4.09 -5.45 6.22
CA THR A 170 -3.95 -6.29 5.02
C THR A 170 -4.19 -5.46 3.76
N LEU A 171 -3.41 -5.76 2.72
CA LEU A 171 -3.53 -5.17 1.39
C LEU A 171 -4.21 -6.17 0.44
N SER A 172 -5.11 -5.67 -0.40
CA SER A 172 -5.71 -6.44 -1.50
C SER A 172 -5.52 -5.69 -2.82
N PRO A 173 -4.96 -6.33 -3.86
CA PRO A 173 -4.45 -7.71 -3.91
C PRO A 173 -3.26 -7.95 -2.98
N ARG A 174 -3.03 -9.22 -2.62
CA ARG A 174 -1.89 -9.60 -1.78
C ARG A 174 -0.60 -9.44 -2.59
N GLY A 175 0.32 -8.62 -2.10
CA GLY A 175 1.61 -8.39 -2.74
C GLY A 175 2.25 -7.10 -2.24
N HIS A 176 3.58 -7.10 -2.14
CA HIS A 176 4.36 -5.93 -1.70
C HIS A 176 4.77 -5.03 -2.88
N ARG A 177 4.54 -5.46 -4.12
CA ARG A 177 4.85 -4.72 -5.35
C ARG A 177 3.59 -4.60 -6.19
N VAL A 178 3.14 -3.37 -6.43
CA VAL A 178 1.95 -3.08 -7.22
C VAL A 178 2.31 -2.04 -8.27
N LEU A 179 1.71 -2.15 -9.46
CA LEU A 179 1.98 -1.22 -10.55
C LEU A 179 1.31 0.14 -10.31
N GLU A 180 1.95 1.20 -10.78
CA GLU A 180 1.34 2.53 -10.84
C GLU A 180 0.02 2.49 -11.64
N GLY A 181 -0.97 3.28 -11.21
CA GLY A 181 -2.32 3.32 -11.78
C GLY A 181 -3.26 2.20 -11.31
N HIS A 182 -2.74 1.13 -10.69
CA HIS A 182 -3.58 0.10 -10.10
C HIS A 182 -4.17 0.58 -8.77
N THR A 183 -5.24 -0.08 -8.35
CA THR A 183 -5.90 0.19 -7.09
C THR A 183 -5.53 -0.84 -6.03
N VAL A 184 -5.34 -0.37 -4.79
CA VAL A 184 -5.18 -1.22 -3.62
C VAL A 184 -6.23 -0.86 -2.59
N THR A 185 -6.76 -1.91 -1.96
CA THR A 185 -7.68 -1.79 -0.82
C THR A 185 -6.94 -2.07 0.48
N LEU A 186 -7.04 -1.15 1.43
CA LEU A 186 -6.53 -1.34 2.80
C LEU A 186 -7.65 -1.92 3.67
N SER A 187 -7.37 -3.00 4.39
CA SER A 187 -8.31 -3.60 5.33
C SER A 187 -7.63 -3.76 6.69
N CYS A 188 -8.18 -3.10 7.71
CA CYS A 188 -7.76 -3.20 9.09
C CYS A 188 -8.77 -4.03 9.89
N LYS A 189 -8.30 -4.99 10.70
CA LYS A 189 -9.19 -5.84 11.52
C LYS A 189 -8.59 -6.04 12.92
N VAL A 190 -9.44 -6.02 13.95
CA VAL A 190 -9.09 -6.46 15.31
C VAL A 190 -9.77 -7.79 15.63
N GLU A 191 -9.14 -8.64 16.42
CA GLU A 191 -9.72 -9.90 16.90
C GLU A 191 -10.66 -9.70 18.08
N ARG A 192 -10.38 -8.70 18.92
CA ARG A 192 -11.17 -8.37 20.12
C ARG A 192 -11.36 -6.85 20.22
N GLY A 193 -12.52 -6.44 20.72
CA GLY A 193 -12.85 -5.05 20.99
C GLY A 193 -14.36 -4.82 21.01
N SER A 194 -14.85 -4.04 21.96
CA SER A 194 -16.25 -3.58 21.97
C SER A 194 -16.45 -2.41 21.02
N PHE A 195 -17.59 -2.37 20.33
CA PHE A 195 -18.00 -1.25 19.45
C PHE A 195 -18.48 -0.03 20.25
N PRO A 196 -18.44 1.19 19.64
CA PRO A 196 -17.91 1.50 18.31
C PRO A 196 -16.37 1.51 18.28
N ILE A 197 -15.80 1.03 17.18
CA ILE A 197 -14.34 1.02 16.96
C ILE A 197 -14.02 1.98 15.82
N TRP A 198 -13.08 2.88 16.07
CA TRP A 198 -12.57 3.84 15.10
C TRP A 198 -11.24 3.36 14.55
N TYR A 199 -11.12 3.30 13.23
CA TYR A 199 -9.89 2.99 12.55
C TYR A 199 -9.28 4.24 11.91
N GLN A 200 -7.96 4.35 11.97
CA GLN A 200 -7.21 5.32 11.16
C GLN A 200 -6.17 4.56 10.35
N PHE A 201 -6.05 4.91 9.07
CA PHE A 201 -5.01 4.41 8.18
C PHE A 201 -3.94 5.49 8.05
N LEU A 202 -2.69 5.08 8.20
CA LEU A 202 -1.54 5.98 8.16
C LEU A 202 -0.54 5.51 7.11
N ARG A 203 0.11 6.47 6.45
CA ARG A 203 1.26 6.27 5.57
C ARG A 203 2.41 7.14 6.08
N GLU A 204 3.53 6.52 6.43
CA GLU A 204 4.69 7.23 7.02
C GLU A 204 4.27 8.18 8.17
N GLU A 205 3.47 7.67 9.11
CA GLU A 205 2.91 8.40 10.26
C GLU A 205 1.89 9.52 9.94
N VAL A 206 1.53 9.73 8.67
CA VAL A 206 0.49 10.67 8.26
C VAL A 206 -0.84 9.95 8.08
N VAL A 207 -1.91 10.44 8.72
CA VAL A 207 -3.26 9.88 8.55
C VAL A 207 -3.78 10.16 7.15
N ILE A 208 -4.07 9.09 6.40
CA ILE A 208 -4.60 9.15 5.03
C ILE A 208 -6.10 8.89 4.95
N HIS A 209 -6.66 8.19 5.94
CA HIS A 209 -8.09 7.88 5.99
C HIS A 209 -8.54 7.54 7.42
N LYS A 210 -9.79 7.85 7.75
CA LYS A 210 -10.43 7.48 9.02
C LYS A 210 -11.76 6.81 8.71
N MET A 211 -12.09 5.72 9.41
CA MET A 211 -13.38 5.05 9.29
C MET A 211 -13.89 4.61 10.65
N GLU A 212 -15.21 4.44 10.76
CA GLU A 212 -15.82 3.68 11.85
C GLU A 212 -16.04 2.24 11.40
N ALA A 213 -15.82 1.26 12.28
CA ALA A 213 -15.89 -0.17 11.97
C ALA A 213 -17.27 -0.66 11.49
N THR A 214 -18.33 0.10 11.76
CA THR A 214 -19.71 -0.15 11.31
C THR A 214 -19.92 0.20 9.84
N GLN A 215 -18.99 0.95 9.21
CA GLN A 215 -19.04 1.30 7.80
C GLN A 215 -18.44 0.18 6.94
N ALA A 216 -19.19 -0.30 5.94
CA ALA A 216 -18.76 -1.39 5.06
C ALA A 216 -17.68 -1.00 4.03
N THR A 217 -17.35 0.30 3.94
CA THR A 217 -16.46 0.86 2.93
C THR A 217 -15.00 0.67 3.32
N LYS A 218 -14.28 -0.14 2.52
CA LYS A 218 -12.82 -0.24 2.60
C LYS A 218 -12.20 0.86 1.73
N PRO A 219 -11.22 1.63 2.24
CA PRO A 219 -10.58 2.68 1.45
C PRO A 219 -9.86 2.07 0.24
N LEU A 220 -10.23 2.57 -0.93
CA LEU A 220 -9.65 2.24 -2.22
C LEU A 220 -8.72 3.38 -2.63
N MET A 221 -7.47 3.06 -2.97
CA MET A 221 -6.48 4.04 -3.38
C MET A 221 -5.95 3.73 -4.77
N SER A 222 -6.01 4.70 -5.68
CA SER A 222 -5.28 4.65 -6.95
C SER A 222 -3.82 5.01 -6.71
N LEU A 223 -2.91 4.12 -7.09
CA LEU A 223 -1.51 4.22 -6.73
C LEU A 223 -0.71 5.11 -7.69
N LYS A 224 0.13 5.96 -7.11
CA LYS A 224 1.21 6.71 -7.77
C LYS A 224 2.55 6.27 -7.18
N ALA A 225 3.66 6.52 -7.88
CA ALA A 225 5.00 6.19 -7.38
C ALA A 225 5.25 6.70 -5.93
N GLU A 226 4.81 7.92 -5.63
CA GLU A 226 4.90 8.58 -4.32
C GLU A 226 4.09 7.91 -3.20
N HIS A 227 3.21 6.97 -3.52
CA HIS A 227 2.44 6.21 -2.54
C HIS A 227 3.23 5.03 -1.96
N SER A 228 4.48 4.80 -2.37
CA SER A 228 5.36 3.81 -1.77
C SER A 228 5.72 4.19 -0.34
N GLY A 229 5.78 3.22 0.58
CA GLY A 229 6.13 3.46 1.97
C GLY A 229 5.48 2.48 2.95
N ASN A 230 5.67 2.76 4.24
CA ASN A 230 5.08 2.01 5.34
C ASN A 230 3.63 2.43 5.60
N TYR A 231 2.73 1.46 5.60
CA TYR A 231 1.33 1.64 5.96
C TYR A 231 1.02 1.00 7.30
N TYR A 232 0.22 1.69 8.11
CA TYR A 232 -0.23 1.22 9.42
C TYR A 232 -1.73 1.45 9.53
N CYS A 233 -2.36 0.70 10.43
CA CYS A 233 -3.65 1.12 10.95
C CYS A 233 -3.66 1.17 12.47
N THR A 234 -4.40 2.14 13.01
CA THR A 234 -4.76 2.20 14.42
C THR A 234 -6.21 1.82 14.59
N ALA A 235 -6.53 1.22 15.74
CA ALA A 235 -7.89 0.93 16.18
C ALA A 235 -8.06 1.52 17.57
N ASP A 236 -9.20 2.19 17.82
CA ASP A 236 -9.50 2.80 19.10
C ASP A 236 -11.00 2.72 19.41
N ASN A 237 -11.32 2.36 20.64
CA ASN A 237 -12.69 2.37 21.18
C ASN A 237 -12.78 3.18 22.49
N GLY A 238 -11.83 4.08 22.74
CA GLY A 238 -11.74 4.91 23.94
C GLY A 238 -11.12 4.20 25.15
N LEU A 239 -10.76 2.92 25.04
CA LEU A 239 -10.20 2.10 26.13
C LEU A 239 -8.71 1.79 25.96
N GLY A 240 -8.06 2.45 24.99
CA GLY A 240 -6.65 2.30 24.68
C GLY A 240 -6.44 1.99 23.21
N ALA A 241 -5.97 2.98 22.46
CA ALA A 241 -5.66 2.81 21.05
C ALA A 241 -4.54 1.79 20.84
N GLN A 242 -4.70 0.93 19.83
CA GLN A 242 -3.69 -0.05 19.42
C GLN A 242 -3.24 0.20 17.98
N ARG A 243 -1.99 -0.12 17.68
CA ARG A 243 -1.37 0.08 16.35
C ARG A 243 -0.90 -1.25 15.74
N SER A 244 -1.17 -1.43 14.45
CA SER A 244 -0.73 -2.59 13.69
C SER A 244 0.78 -2.60 13.49
N ILE A 245 1.30 -3.76 13.08
CA ILE A 245 2.63 -3.84 12.46
C ILE A 245 2.57 -3.13 11.09
N PRO A 246 3.65 -2.44 10.66
CA PRO A 246 3.72 -1.86 9.32
C PRO A 246 3.62 -2.91 8.22
N VAL A 247 3.00 -2.52 7.11
CA VAL A 247 3.13 -3.20 5.82
C VAL A 247 3.78 -2.24 4.83
N TYR A 248 4.91 -2.64 4.25
CA TYR A 248 5.59 -1.83 3.23
C TYR A 248 5.00 -2.09 1.84
N LEU A 249 4.46 -1.05 1.21
CA LEU A 249 3.96 -1.08 -0.15
C LEU A 249 5.00 -0.45 -1.08
N THR A 250 5.42 -1.19 -2.11
CA THR A 250 6.25 -0.67 -3.20
C THR A 250 5.39 -0.45 -4.43
N VAL A 251 5.24 0.80 -4.86
CA VAL A 251 4.60 1.12 -6.14
C VAL A 251 5.68 1.15 -7.22
N THR A 252 5.57 0.24 -8.18
CA THR A 252 6.55 0.11 -9.27
C THR A 252 6.02 0.75 -10.55
N VAL A 253 6.82 1.61 -11.17
CA VAL A 253 6.56 2.20 -12.48
C VAL A 253 7.20 1.29 -13.54
N PRO A 254 6.43 0.69 -14.46
CA PRO A 254 6.99 -0.06 -15.57
C PRO A 254 7.92 0.79 -16.42
N VAL A 255 8.90 0.16 -17.07
CA VAL A 255 9.79 0.85 -17.98
C VAL A 255 9.00 1.44 -19.15
N SER A 256 9.18 2.73 -19.43
CA SER A 256 8.71 3.38 -20.65
C SER A 256 9.60 3.03 -21.83
N ARG A 257 9.10 3.17 -23.06
CA ARG A 257 9.90 2.98 -24.29
C ARG A 257 11.22 3.76 -24.20
N PRO A 258 12.39 3.09 -24.23
CA PRO A 258 13.67 3.79 -24.11
C PRO A 258 14.01 4.53 -25.40
N VAL A 259 14.85 5.56 -25.28
CA VAL A 259 15.40 6.33 -26.40
C VAL A 259 16.88 6.02 -26.52
N LEU A 260 17.27 5.49 -27.68
CA LEU A 260 18.67 5.32 -28.06
C LEU A 260 19.16 6.60 -28.76
N THR A 261 20.32 7.08 -28.30
CA THR A 261 21.04 8.20 -28.90
C THR A 261 22.48 7.81 -29.19
N LEU A 262 23.03 8.34 -30.28
CA LEU A 262 24.41 8.14 -30.71
C LEU A 262 25.18 9.44 -30.48
N SER A 263 26.42 9.32 -30.01
CA SER A 263 27.38 10.43 -29.93
C SER A 263 28.70 10.02 -30.58
N PRO A 264 29.16 10.71 -31.65
CA PRO A 264 28.53 11.88 -32.29
C PRO A 264 27.15 11.56 -32.88
N ARG A 265 26.30 12.59 -33.06
CA ARG A 265 24.92 12.44 -33.59
C ARG A 265 24.87 12.09 -35.08
N GLU A 266 26.02 12.06 -35.73
CA GLU A 266 26.16 11.79 -37.14
C GLU A 266 25.73 10.35 -37.46
N ALA A 267 24.90 10.19 -38.49
CA ALA A 267 24.53 8.88 -39.01
C ALA A 267 25.71 8.18 -39.72
N SER A 268 26.82 8.88 -39.91
CA SER A 268 27.99 8.39 -40.63
C SER A 268 29.28 8.81 -39.94
N VAL A 269 30.11 7.85 -39.56
CA VAL A 269 31.32 8.06 -38.76
C VAL A 269 32.51 7.37 -39.45
N PRO A 270 33.72 7.95 -39.45
CA PRO A 270 34.87 7.30 -40.08
C PRO A 270 35.37 6.11 -39.24
N GLU A 271 35.90 5.11 -39.92
CA GLU A 271 36.45 3.91 -39.30
C GLU A 271 37.57 4.22 -38.28
N GLY A 272 37.54 3.49 -37.16
CA GLY A 272 38.43 3.65 -36.02
C GLY A 272 38.04 4.74 -35.03
N HIS A 273 36.92 5.44 -35.23
CA HIS A 273 36.38 6.35 -34.23
C HIS A 273 35.60 5.60 -33.16
N THR A 274 35.37 6.25 -32.01
CA THR A 274 34.54 5.68 -30.94
C THR A 274 33.19 6.37 -30.93
N VAL A 275 32.13 5.57 -31.03
CA VAL A 275 30.74 6.01 -30.89
C VAL A 275 30.24 5.63 -29.50
N THR A 276 29.55 6.56 -28.85
CA THR A 276 28.87 6.29 -27.57
C THR A 276 27.39 6.08 -27.82
N LEU A 277 26.92 4.87 -27.56
CA LEU A 277 25.50 4.51 -27.51
C LEU A 277 24.96 4.88 -26.14
N SER A 278 23.93 5.73 -26.07
CA SER A 278 23.27 6.09 -24.80
C SER A 278 21.80 5.72 -24.86
N CYS A 279 21.38 4.85 -23.94
CA CYS A 279 20.00 4.37 -23.83
C CYS A 279 19.36 4.90 -22.56
N LYS A 280 18.23 5.60 -22.69
CA LYS A 280 17.53 6.24 -21.56
C LYS A 280 16.04 5.89 -21.56
N ALA A 281 15.50 5.49 -20.42
CA ALA A 281 14.06 5.35 -20.20
C ALA A 281 13.59 6.46 -19.24
N GLU A 282 12.69 7.33 -19.69
CA GLU A 282 12.27 8.50 -18.91
C GLU A 282 11.47 8.15 -17.67
N ARG A 283 10.64 7.10 -17.74
CA ARG A 283 9.86 6.58 -16.62
C ARG A 283 10.18 5.12 -16.37
N ALA A 284 10.69 4.82 -15.18
CA ALA A 284 10.95 3.47 -14.72
C ALA A 284 11.31 3.48 -13.24
N SER A 285 10.87 2.47 -12.49
CA SER A 285 11.40 2.19 -11.15
C SER A 285 12.63 1.28 -11.24
N PRO A 286 13.69 1.54 -10.46
CA PRO A 286 14.90 0.70 -10.45
C PRO A 286 14.70 -0.62 -9.69
N PRO A 287 15.58 -1.63 -9.91
CA PRO A 287 16.68 -1.64 -10.89
C PRO A 287 16.18 -1.86 -12.33
N ILE A 288 16.85 -1.23 -13.30
CA ILE A 288 16.54 -1.35 -14.72
C ILE A 288 17.68 -2.09 -15.41
N MET A 289 17.34 -3.15 -16.14
CA MET A 289 18.25 -3.90 -17.00
C MET A 289 18.21 -3.34 -18.41
N TYR A 290 19.32 -2.77 -18.86
CA TYR A 290 19.51 -2.31 -20.22
C TYR A 290 20.33 -3.30 -21.04
N LYS A 291 19.95 -3.52 -22.30
CA LYS A 291 20.73 -4.31 -23.28
C LYS A 291 20.89 -3.54 -24.57
N PHE A 292 22.10 -3.54 -25.13
CA PHE A 292 22.40 -2.93 -26.42
C PHE A 292 22.49 -4.01 -27.49
N TYR A 293 22.05 -3.68 -28.71
CA TYR A 293 22.03 -4.58 -29.84
C TYR A 293 22.59 -3.90 -31.10
N HIS A 294 23.26 -4.69 -31.93
CA HIS A 294 23.68 -4.38 -33.30
C HIS A 294 23.27 -5.55 -34.20
N GLU A 295 22.46 -5.29 -35.23
CA GLU A 295 21.89 -6.33 -36.11
C GLU A 295 21.27 -7.51 -35.33
N ASP A 296 20.49 -7.19 -34.29
CA ASP A 296 19.86 -8.13 -33.36
C ASP A 296 20.82 -9.00 -32.51
N VAL A 297 22.13 -8.77 -32.60
CA VAL A 297 23.15 -9.39 -31.73
C VAL A 297 23.40 -8.51 -30.50
N SER A 298 23.41 -9.12 -29.31
CA SER A 298 23.64 -8.37 -28.07
C SER A 298 25.11 -7.95 -27.92
N LEU A 299 25.32 -6.66 -27.65
CA LEU A 299 26.63 -6.07 -27.34
C LEU A 299 26.95 -6.09 -25.84
N GLY A 300 26.00 -6.49 -25.01
CA GLY A 300 26.15 -6.55 -23.55
C GLY A 300 24.94 -6.00 -22.79
N GLU A 301 24.92 -6.28 -21.49
CA GLU A 301 23.87 -5.87 -20.56
C GLU A 301 24.43 -5.03 -19.39
N ARG A 302 23.61 -4.12 -18.87
CA ARG A 302 23.93 -3.27 -17.72
C ARG A 302 22.69 -3.08 -16.85
N SER A 303 22.79 -3.47 -15.57
CA SER A 303 21.83 -3.11 -14.54
C SER A 303 22.17 -1.72 -13.97
N ALA A 304 21.18 -0.85 -13.88
CA ALA A 304 21.35 0.49 -13.34
C ALA A 304 20.20 0.88 -12.41
N ARG A 305 20.51 1.74 -11.43
CA ARG A 305 19.51 2.48 -10.65
C ARG A 305 19.18 3.85 -11.28
N SER A 306 19.95 4.29 -12.28
CA SER A 306 19.71 5.49 -13.07
C SER A 306 18.74 5.23 -14.22
N THR A 307 18.16 6.29 -14.76
CA THR A 307 17.24 6.26 -15.91
C THR A 307 17.91 5.98 -17.25
N GLY A 308 19.22 5.75 -17.27
CA GLY A 308 19.94 5.45 -18.49
C GLY A 308 21.37 4.98 -18.26
N VAL A 309 21.94 4.40 -19.31
CA VAL A 309 23.30 3.87 -19.36
C VAL A 309 23.94 4.18 -20.72
N SER A 310 25.26 4.10 -20.79
CA SER A 310 26.01 4.25 -22.03
C SER A 310 26.99 3.12 -22.28
N LEU A 311 27.26 2.88 -23.57
CA LEU A 311 28.23 1.91 -24.06
C LEU A 311 29.09 2.58 -25.15
N ARG A 312 30.41 2.46 -25.03
CA ARG A 312 31.35 2.95 -26.05
C ARG A 312 31.72 1.79 -26.97
N VAL A 313 31.67 2.04 -28.27
CA VAL A 313 32.01 1.07 -29.32
C VAL A 313 33.00 1.74 -30.27
N THR A 314 34.17 1.13 -30.47
CA THR A 314 35.09 1.55 -31.53
C THR A 314 34.65 0.88 -32.83
N VAL A 315 34.40 1.67 -33.86
CA VAL A 315 33.68 1.20 -35.04
C VAL A 315 34.62 0.84 -36.21
N THR A 316 34.40 -0.33 -36.79
CA THR A 316 34.94 -0.76 -38.09
C THR A 316 33.79 -0.90 -39.10
N ALA A 317 34.10 -1.27 -40.34
CA ALA A 317 33.06 -1.51 -41.34
C ALA A 317 32.00 -2.53 -40.88
N LYS A 318 32.39 -3.51 -40.03
CA LYS A 318 31.48 -4.53 -39.49
C LYS A 318 30.44 -3.97 -38.52
N GLU A 319 30.78 -2.92 -37.78
CA GLU A 319 29.87 -2.22 -36.86
C GLU A 319 28.91 -1.27 -37.59
N SER A 320 28.95 -1.20 -38.92
CA SER A 320 27.90 -0.53 -39.69
C SER A 320 26.59 -1.31 -39.56
N GLY A 321 25.46 -0.60 -39.53
CA GLY A 321 24.13 -1.20 -39.46
C GLY A 321 23.23 -0.61 -38.40
N ASN A 322 22.27 -1.41 -37.96
CA ASN A 322 21.16 -1.01 -37.10
C ASN A 322 21.44 -1.29 -35.63
N TYR A 323 21.26 -0.26 -34.81
CA TYR A 323 21.40 -0.32 -33.37
C TYR A 323 20.08 -0.04 -32.68
N PHE A 324 19.80 -0.78 -31.62
CA PHE A 324 18.69 -0.48 -30.71
C PHE A 324 19.08 -0.91 -29.30
N CYS A 325 18.31 -0.46 -28.31
CA CYS A 325 18.45 -0.95 -26.96
C CYS A 325 17.10 -1.41 -26.40
N THR A 326 17.16 -2.29 -25.41
CA THR A 326 16.00 -2.66 -24.61
C THR A 326 16.21 -2.27 -23.15
N ALA A 327 15.12 -1.99 -22.45
CA ALA A 327 15.13 -1.69 -21.01
C ALA A 327 14.00 -2.46 -20.32
N ASP A 328 14.29 -3.11 -19.19
CA ASP A 328 13.35 -3.95 -18.44
C ASP A 328 13.54 -3.79 -16.92
N ASN A 329 12.44 -3.79 -16.16
CA ASN A 329 12.46 -3.83 -14.69
C ASN A 329 11.61 -4.97 -14.10
N GLY A 330 11.38 -6.02 -14.89
CA GLY A 330 10.63 -7.22 -14.52
C GLY A 330 9.15 -7.19 -14.93
N PHE A 331 8.72 -6.16 -15.68
CA PHE A 331 7.36 -6.02 -16.19
C PHE A 331 7.27 -6.10 -17.72
N GLY A 332 8.35 -6.59 -18.35
CA GLY A 332 8.42 -6.80 -19.79
C GLY A 332 9.39 -5.80 -20.44
N PRO A 333 10.31 -6.28 -21.30
CA PRO A 333 11.30 -5.42 -21.93
C PRO A 333 10.64 -4.48 -22.94
N GLN A 334 11.01 -3.20 -22.87
CA GLN A 334 10.66 -2.20 -23.88
C GLN A 334 11.83 -1.98 -24.83
N ARG A 335 11.55 -1.94 -26.15
CA ARG A 335 12.55 -1.72 -27.21
C ARG A 335 12.55 -0.25 -27.66
N SER A 336 13.74 0.32 -27.87
CA SER A 336 13.88 1.63 -28.48
C SER A 336 13.57 1.60 -29.97
N GLU A 337 13.40 2.78 -30.57
CA GLU A 337 13.55 2.89 -32.02
C GLU A 337 14.97 2.52 -32.46
N THR A 338 15.08 2.03 -33.70
CA THR A 338 16.35 1.68 -34.32
C THR A 338 17.08 2.94 -34.79
N LYS A 339 18.39 2.98 -34.62
CA LYS A 339 19.30 3.99 -35.19
C LYS A 339 20.29 3.30 -36.10
N SER A 340 20.36 3.75 -37.34
CA SER A 340 21.33 3.24 -38.32
C SER A 340 22.62 4.04 -38.27
N LEU A 341 23.75 3.34 -38.30
CA LEU A 341 25.09 3.90 -38.32
C LEU A 341 25.82 3.40 -39.57
N SER A 342 26.38 4.32 -40.34
CA SER A 342 27.25 4.03 -41.49
C SER A 342 28.70 4.28 -41.13
N VAL A 343 29.56 3.26 -41.27
CA VAL A 343 30.99 3.40 -40.96
C VAL A 343 31.79 3.55 -42.25
N LYS A 344 32.21 4.78 -42.57
CA LYS A 344 32.95 5.11 -43.79
C LYS A 344 34.44 4.81 -43.65
N ALA A 345 35.13 4.67 -44.78
CA ALA A 345 36.58 4.55 -44.78
C ALA A 345 37.25 5.68 -43.97
N SER A 346 38.35 5.36 -43.26
CA SER A 346 39.12 6.42 -42.61
C SER A 346 39.82 7.30 -43.63
N ARG A 347 40.26 8.49 -43.18
CA ARG A 347 40.98 9.43 -44.04
C ARG A 347 42.28 8.78 -44.54
N PRO A 348 42.47 8.62 -45.86
CA PRO A 348 43.71 8.08 -46.38
C PRO A 348 44.83 9.11 -46.35
N VAL A 349 46.06 8.60 -46.38
CA VAL A 349 47.29 9.39 -46.50
C VAL A 349 47.89 9.09 -47.87
N LEU A 350 48.13 10.14 -48.65
CA LEU A 350 48.87 10.06 -49.90
C LEU A 350 50.34 10.36 -49.65
N THR A 351 51.21 9.51 -50.18
CA THR A 351 52.66 9.72 -50.19
C THR A 351 53.18 9.61 -51.62
N ILE A 352 54.05 10.55 -52.03
CA ILE A 352 54.66 10.56 -53.35
C ILE A 352 56.13 10.20 -53.20
N ARG A 353 56.52 9.03 -53.70
CA ARG A 353 57.93 8.62 -53.73
C ARG A 353 58.55 9.01 -55.06
N LYS A 354 59.61 9.80 -54.98
CA LYS A 354 60.39 10.27 -56.12
C LYS A 354 61.71 9.48 -56.19
N PRO A 355 62.24 9.21 -57.38
CA PRO A 355 63.55 8.58 -57.53
C PRO A 355 64.70 9.50 -57.07
N ARG A 356 64.46 10.82 -57.04
CA ARG A 356 65.42 11.87 -56.68
C ARG A 356 64.73 13.06 -55.98
N ALA A 357 65.51 13.94 -55.36
CA ALA A 357 65.00 15.09 -54.59
C ALA A 357 64.13 16.03 -55.43
N GLN A 358 64.52 16.26 -56.68
CA GLN A 358 63.78 17.05 -57.65
C GLN A 358 63.22 16.13 -58.74
N ALA A 359 61.91 16.16 -58.92
CA ALA A 359 61.24 15.43 -59.98
C ALA A 359 61.46 16.16 -61.31
N VAL A 360 61.86 15.43 -62.33
CA VAL A 360 62.01 15.96 -63.69
C VAL A 360 61.20 15.13 -64.68
N GLU A 361 60.97 15.68 -65.86
CA GLU A 361 60.29 14.98 -66.96
C GLU A 361 60.98 13.63 -67.28
N GLY A 362 60.18 12.60 -67.54
CA GLY A 362 60.65 11.23 -67.76
C GLY A 362 60.86 10.39 -66.48
N ASP A 363 60.87 10.99 -65.28
CA ASP A 363 60.84 10.23 -64.02
C ASP A 363 59.56 9.42 -63.88
N VAL A 364 59.64 8.26 -63.22
CA VAL A 364 58.45 7.53 -62.75
C VAL A 364 58.32 7.75 -61.25
N VAL A 365 57.25 8.39 -60.81
CA VAL A 365 56.93 8.56 -59.39
C VAL A 365 55.90 7.53 -58.94
N GLU A 366 56.05 7.03 -57.73
CA GLU A 366 55.09 6.11 -57.11
C GLU A 366 54.18 6.91 -56.18
N LEU A 367 52.90 6.97 -56.52
CA LEU A 367 51.84 7.45 -55.64
C LEU A 367 51.39 6.29 -54.77
N HIS A 368 51.58 6.39 -53.46
CA HIS A 368 51.11 5.41 -52.50
C HIS A 368 50.03 6.03 -51.61
N CYS A 369 48.82 5.49 -51.71
CA CYS A 369 47.66 5.91 -50.93
C CYS A 369 47.23 4.81 -49.96
N LYS A 370 47.15 5.14 -48.68
CA LYS A 370 46.76 4.17 -47.64
C LYS A 370 45.82 4.78 -46.62
N ALA A 371 44.69 4.13 -46.38
CA ALA A 371 43.85 4.36 -45.21
C ALA A 371 44.52 3.73 -43.98
N PRO A 372 44.93 4.50 -42.95
CA PRO A 372 45.58 3.95 -41.77
C PRO A 372 44.70 2.97 -41.00
N ARG A 373 43.38 3.19 -41.04
CA ARG A 373 42.35 2.32 -40.45
C ARG A 373 41.30 2.04 -41.53
N GLY A 374 41.14 0.79 -41.93
CA GLY A 374 40.28 0.48 -43.06
C GLY A 374 40.10 -1.01 -43.17
N SER A 375 38.85 -1.46 -43.14
CA SER A 375 38.49 -2.85 -43.40
C SER A 375 38.39 -3.07 -44.91
N PRO A 376 39.25 -3.93 -45.52
CA PRO A 376 39.13 -4.29 -46.92
C PRO A 376 37.78 -4.99 -47.24
N PRO A 377 37.32 -4.93 -48.50
CA PRO A 377 37.96 -4.31 -49.65
C PRO A 377 37.80 -2.79 -49.68
N ILE A 378 38.87 -2.07 -50.09
CA ILE A 378 38.86 -0.62 -50.26
C ILE A 378 39.25 -0.28 -51.70
N LEU A 379 38.44 0.56 -52.35
CA LEU A 379 38.79 1.20 -53.61
C LEU A 379 39.54 2.50 -53.32
N TYR A 380 40.77 2.56 -53.80
CA TYR A 380 41.54 3.79 -53.81
C TYR A 380 41.47 4.46 -55.18
N ARG A 381 41.20 5.76 -55.21
CA ARG A 381 41.22 6.60 -56.42
C ARG A 381 42.27 7.70 -56.26
N PHE A 382 43.12 7.89 -57.26
CA PHE A 382 44.15 8.92 -57.30
C PHE A 382 43.70 10.09 -58.16
N TYR A 383 43.97 11.31 -57.71
CA TYR A 383 43.57 12.54 -58.36
C TYR A 383 44.76 13.47 -58.58
N HIS A 384 44.79 14.14 -59.73
CA HIS A 384 45.68 15.26 -60.05
C HIS A 384 44.84 16.43 -60.51
N LYS A 385 44.93 17.59 -59.84
CA LYS A 385 44.06 18.76 -60.10
C LYS A 385 42.57 18.36 -60.24
N ASP A 386 42.09 17.53 -59.30
CA ASP A 386 40.74 16.94 -59.25
C ASP A 386 40.35 15.97 -60.39
N ASN A 387 41.24 15.69 -61.34
CA ASN A 387 41.01 14.65 -62.36
C ASN A 387 41.50 13.30 -61.88
N ALA A 388 40.67 12.26 -62.01
CA ALA A 388 41.06 10.90 -61.66
C ALA A 388 42.15 10.40 -62.62
N VAL A 389 43.31 10.04 -62.09
CA VAL A 389 44.47 9.53 -62.86
C VAL A 389 44.64 8.02 -62.75
N GLY A 390 44.02 7.40 -61.75
CA GLY A 390 44.10 5.96 -61.55
C GLY A 390 43.21 5.48 -60.42
N SER A 391 42.93 4.18 -60.39
CA SER A 391 42.22 3.54 -59.28
C SER A 391 42.66 2.09 -59.10
N SER A 392 42.53 1.58 -57.88
CA SER A 392 42.88 0.20 -57.56
C SER A 392 42.08 -0.31 -56.36
N TRP A 393 41.58 -1.54 -56.48
CA TRP A 393 40.97 -2.28 -55.38
C TRP A 393 42.02 -3.01 -54.58
N VAL A 394 41.94 -2.87 -53.26
CA VAL A 394 42.83 -3.55 -52.32
C VAL A 394 41.99 -4.44 -51.42
N TYR A 395 42.23 -5.75 -51.50
CA TYR A 395 41.47 -6.79 -50.77
C TYR A 395 42.16 -7.24 -49.47
N ASP A 396 43.45 -6.99 -49.34
CA ASP A 396 44.26 -7.34 -48.16
C ASP A 396 44.79 -6.06 -47.50
N GLY A 397 44.85 -6.01 -46.16
CA GLY A 397 45.17 -4.80 -45.41
C GLY A 397 46.45 -4.08 -45.89
N GLY A 398 46.27 -3.01 -46.67
CA GLY A 398 47.35 -2.36 -47.43
C GLY A 398 46.90 -1.06 -48.10
N GLY A 399 47.85 -0.36 -48.72
CA GLY A 399 47.59 0.81 -49.56
C GLY A 399 47.65 0.45 -51.04
N ALA A 400 47.05 1.30 -51.88
CA ALA A 400 47.21 1.20 -53.33
C ALA A 400 48.47 1.95 -53.77
N PHE A 401 49.09 1.45 -54.84
CA PHE A 401 50.23 2.06 -55.50
C PHE A 401 49.86 2.40 -56.95
N PHE A 402 50.31 3.55 -57.43
CA PHE A 402 50.14 3.97 -58.81
C PHE A 402 51.42 4.62 -59.33
N ASN A 403 52.02 4.02 -60.34
CA ASN A 403 53.23 4.53 -60.98
C ASN A 403 52.87 5.51 -62.09
N LEU A 404 53.30 6.75 -61.95
CA LEU A 404 53.03 7.83 -62.89
C LEU A 404 54.33 8.29 -63.58
N PRO A 405 54.50 8.05 -64.88
CA PRO A 405 55.56 8.68 -65.66
C PRO A 405 55.31 10.19 -65.81
N LEU A 406 56.29 11.01 -65.48
CA LEU A 406 56.16 12.46 -65.39
C LEU A 406 56.32 13.17 -66.73
N THR A 407 55.45 14.16 -66.95
CA THR A 407 55.51 15.16 -68.01
C THR A 407 55.44 16.54 -67.35
N ALA A 408 55.74 17.62 -68.09
CA ALA A 408 55.62 18.98 -67.56
C ALA A 408 54.21 19.29 -66.99
N GLU A 409 53.15 18.69 -67.55
CA GLU A 409 51.76 18.92 -67.15
C GLU A 409 51.40 18.33 -65.78
N HIS A 410 52.15 17.30 -65.34
CA HIS A 410 51.98 16.63 -64.04
C HIS A 410 52.40 17.48 -62.83
N SER A 411 52.86 18.72 -63.03
CA SER A 411 53.00 19.68 -61.94
C SER A 411 51.63 20.08 -61.36
N GLY A 412 51.46 20.00 -60.05
CA GLY A 412 50.22 20.42 -59.37
C GLY A 412 49.93 19.67 -58.08
N GLU A 413 48.69 19.77 -57.63
CA GLU A 413 48.19 19.12 -56.41
C GLU A 413 47.67 17.71 -56.72
N TYR A 414 48.05 16.78 -55.85
CA TYR A 414 47.59 15.40 -55.87
C TYR A 414 46.81 15.08 -54.61
N ALA A 415 45.79 14.25 -54.73
CA ALA A 415 45.05 13.70 -53.59
C ALA A 415 44.67 12.24 -53.88
N CYS A 416 44.28 11.51 -52.85
CA CYS A 416 43.64 10.22 -53.04
C CYS A 416 42.37 10.09 -52.21
N GLU A 417 41.47 9.23 -52.66
CA GLU A 417 40.23 8.88 -51.99
C GLU A 417 40.24 7.40 -51.64
N ALA A 418 39.74 7.04 -50.47
CA ALA A 418 39.47 5.68 -50.04
C ALA A 418 37.96 5.47 -49.91
N ASP A 419 37.46 4.37 -50.46
CA ASP A 419 36.05 4.01 -50.52
C ASP A 419 35.85 2.55 -50.09
N ASN A 420 35.11 2.34 -49.01
CA ASN A 420 34.80 1.00 -48.48
C ASN A 420 33.37 0.53 -48.85
N GLY A 421 32.72 1.17 -49.83
CA GLY A 421 31.33 0.88 -50.22
C GLY A 421 30.26 1.45 -49.29
N LEU A 422 30.62 1.86 -48.07
CA LEU A 422 29.74 2.57 -47.12
C LEU A 422 29.92 4.09 -47.18
N GLY A 423 31.02 4.54 -47.79
CA GLY A 423 31.25 5.91 -48.21
C GLY A 423 32.73 6.25 -48.28
N THR A 424 33.01 7.40 -48.87
CA THR A 424 34.37 7.79 -49.25
C THR A 424 35.00 8.79 -48.29
N ARG A 425 36.34 8.83 -48.29
CA ARG A 425 37.10 9.86 -47.59
C ARG A 425 38.34 10.25 -48.39
N ARG A 426 38.55 11.55 -48.56
CA ARG A 426 39.68 12.13 -49.30
C ARG A 426 40.86 12.49 -48.39
N SER A 427 42.07 12.24 -48.86
CA SER A 427 43.32 12.67 -48.22
C SER A 427 43.46 14.19 -48.25
N GLU A 428 44.43 14.69 -47.50
CA GLU A 428 44.97 16.03 -47.75
C GLU A 428 45.71 16.06 -49.09
N THR A 429 45.85 17.26 -49.68
CA THR A 429 46.55 17.44 -50.95
C THR A 429 48.06 17.45 -50.76
N VAL A 430 48.79 16.90 -51.73
CA VAL A 430 50.26 16.87 -51.77
C VAL A 430 50.71 17.47 -53.09
N SER A 431 51.59 18.48 -53.04
CA SER A 431 52.06 19.16 -54.25
C SER A 431 53.29 18.48 -54.85
N LEU A 432 53.28 18.33 -56.18
CA LEU A 432 54.40 17.87 -56.98
C LEU A 432 54.79 18.97 -57.97
N SER A 433 56.08 19.30 -58.03
CA SER A 433 56.65 20.19 -59.04
C SER A 433 57.62 19.38 -59.90
N VAL A 434 57.40 19.43 -61.21
CA VAL A 434 58.20 18.75 -62.24
C VAL A 434 59.01 19.81 -62.99
N LYS A 435 60.33 19.64 -63.06
CA LYS A 435 61.17 20.46 -63.94
C LYS A 435 61.25 19.83 -65.33
N GLY A 436 61.09 20.64 -66.36
CA GLY A 436 61.39 20.23 -67.73
C GLY A 436 62.87 19.87 -67.87
N GLU A 437 63.17 18.94 -68.78
CA GLU A 437 64.55 18.60 -69.10
C GLU A 437 65.26 19.85 -69.63
N LEU A 438 66.35 20.28 -68.97
CA LEU A 438 67.19 21.36 -69.49
C LEU A 438 67.92 20.80 -70.71
N ASN A 439 67.40 21.08 -71.91
CA ASN A 439 68.16 20.94 -73.14
C ASN A 439 69.37 21.88 -73.03
N LEU A 440 70.52 21.33 -72.60
CA LEU A 440 71.80 22.00 -72.72
C LEU A 440 72.04 22.23 -74.22
N PRO A 441 72.22 23.48 -74.68
CA PRO A 441 72.51 23.73 -76.08
C PRO A 441 73.81 23.02 -76.42
N THR A 442 73.74 22.09 -77.36
CA THR A 442 74.90 21.43 -77.97
C THR A 442 75.76 22.54 -78.56
N THR A 443 76.87 22.85 -77.92
CA THR A 443 77.92 23.69 -78.51
C THR A 443 78.40 23.02 -79.78
N ALA A 444 78.03 23.58 -80.93
CA ALA A 444 78.66 23.28 -82.20
C ALA A 444 80.15 23.68 -82.09
N GLN A 445 81.06 22.70 -82.19
CA GLN A 445 82.47 22.97 -82.44
C GLN A 445 82.63 23.48 -83.88
N PRO A 446 83.36 24.58 -84.12
CA PRO A 446 83.81 24.94 -85.45
C PRO A 446 85.06 24.15 -85.82
N GLY A 447 85.05 23.55 -87.01
CA GLY A 447 86.17 22.81 -87.61
C GLY A 447 85.75 22.16 -88.91
#